data_AF-A0AA97MXV8-F1
#
_entry.id   AF-A0AA97MXV8-F1
#
_cell.length_a   1.000
_cell.length_b   1.000
_cell.length_c   1.000
_cell.angle_alpha   90.00
_cell.angle_beta   90.00
_cell.angle_gamma   90.00
#
_symmetry.space_group_name_H-M   'P 1'
#
loop_
_entity.id
_entity.type
_entity.pdbx_description
1 polymer ?
#
loop_
_entity_poly.entity_id
_entity_poly.type
_entity_poly.pdbx_seq_one_letter_code
_entity_poly.pdbx_strand_id
1 'polypeptide(L)'
;NHSQFFQVLNETLCPTWDQLLVFESVELYGEAQELRDDPPIIVIEIYDQDTVGKADFMGRTFAKPVVKMSDEPYCPPRFPPQLEYFQIYRGNSTAGDLLAAFELLQIGPGGKSELPPIDGPTDTERGPILPVPLGIRPVLSRYRVEVTAPEHPTSVWGIPGGGRAPPRVLEGQEGSGCGGHTGIQGVASLKKPGNGITPCWPPLRGPQDLPENELLHPPLNIRVLDCRAFGRYTLVGSHAVSSLRKFIHRPPGKKSQLWNMAG
;
A
#
# COMPACT_ATOMS: atom_id res chain seq x y z
N ASN A 1 23.26 10.12 15.89
CA ASN A 1 22.21 10.13 14.86
C ASN A 1 22.42 8.94 13.95
N HIS A 2 21.58 7.92 14.10
CA HIS A 2 21.55 6.80 13.16
C HIS A 2 20.45 7.09 12.14
N SER A 3 20.81 7.20 10.86
CA SER A 3 19.86 7.38 9.76
C SER A 3 20.17 6.37 8.66
N GLN A 4 19.12 5.75 8.11
CA GLN A 4 19.20 4.89 6.94
C GLN A 4 18.15 5.32 5.93
N PHE A 5 18.30 4.86 4.69
CA PHE A 5 17.43 5.23 3.59
C PHE A 5 16.91 3.97 2.91
N PHE A 6 15.64 4.00 2.53
CA PHE A 6 15.07 3.01 1.63
C PHE A 6 15.59 3.23 0.21
N GLN A 7 15.36 2.25 -0.66
CA GLN A 7 15.62 2.41 -2.08
C GLN A 7 14.79 3.56 -2.68
N VAL A 8 15.40 4.31 -3.60
CA VAL A 8 14.67 5.29 -4.43
C VAL A 8 13.87 4.55 -5.48
N LEU A 9 12.55 4.75 -5.49
CA LEU A 9 11.64 4.21 -6.50
C LEU A 9 11.27 5.32 -7.48
N ASN A 10 11.52 5.08 -8.76
CA ASN A 10 11.30 6.08 -9.80
C ASN A 10 9.81 6.13 -10.20
N GLU A 11 9.34 7.34 -10.51
CA GLU A 11 8.05 7.60 -11.18
C GLU A 11 6.79 7.05 -10.49
N THR A 12 6.81 6.87 -9.16
CA THR A 12 5.65 6.38 -8.40
C THR A 12 5.19 7.34 -7.31
N LEU A 13 3.87 7.53 -7.23
CA LEU A 13 3.20 8.25 -6.13
C LEU A 13 2.70 7.29 -5.03
N CYS A 14 2.85 5.98 -5.23
CA CYS A 14 2.43 4.95 -4.29
C CYS A 14 3.57 3.91 -4.16
N PRO A 15 4.74 4.32 -3.62
CA PRO A 15 5.88 3.43 -3.49
C PRO A 15 5.58 2.24 -2.57
N THR A 16 5.98 1.04 -2.99
CA THR A 16 6.00 -0.17 -2.16
C THR A 16 7.45 -0.64 -2.08
N TRP A 17 8.11 -0.39 -0.95
CA TRP A 17 9.52 -0.74 -0.79
C TRP A 17 9.77 -2.23 -0.50
N ASP A 18 8.87 -2.90 0.23
CA ASP A 18 9.05 -4.28 0.73
C ASP A 18 10.45 -4.54 1.35
N GLN A 19 10.96 -3.54 2.07
CA GLN A 19 12.32 -3.50 2.57
C GLN A 19 12.36 -3.41 4.11
N LEU A 20 13.24 -4.18 4.72
CA LEU A 20 13.62 -4.11 6.12
C LEU A 20 14.88 -3.25 6.29
N LEU A 21 14.83 -2.29 7.22
CA LEU A 21 16.00 -1.53 7.65
C LEU A 21 16.41 -2.00 9.05
N VAL A 22 17.68 -2.39 9.21
CA VAL A 22 18.22 -2.89 10.47
C VAL A 22 19.22 -1.89 11.02
N PHE A 23 18.88 -1.30 12.16
CA PHE A 23 19.79 -0.44 12.92
C PHE A 23 20.51 -1.29 13.96
N GLU A 24 21.74 -1.70 13.65
CA GLU A 24 22.54 -2.50 14.58
C GLU A 24 23.15 -1.64 15.68
N SER A 25 23.26 -2.22 16.88
CA SER A 25 24.01 -1.64 18.02
C SER A 25 23.57 -0.22 18.39
N VAL A 26 22.26 0.03 18.41
CA VAL A 26 21.71 1.30 18.91
C VAL A 26 21.87 1.34 20.43
N GLU A 27 22.87 2.08 20.90
CA GLU A 27 23.07 2.34 22.32
C GLU A 27 22.07 3.36 22.84
N LEU A 28 21.24 2.94 23.79
CA LEU A 28 20.27 3.79 24.49
C LEU A 28 20.66 3.87 25.97
N TYR A 29 20.62 5.07 26.51
CA TYR A 29 20.94 5.34 27.91
C TYR A 29 19.66 5.57 28.69
N GLY A 30 19.50 4.89 29.82
CA GLY A 30 18.31 4.99 30.67
C GLY A 30 18.00 3.65 31.35
N GLU A 31 17.02 3.67 32.25
CA GLU A 31 16.49 2.44 32.84
C GLU A 31 15.73 1.63 31.79
N ALA A 32 15.96 0.33 31.76
CA ALA A 32 15.41 -0.55 30.72
C ALA A 32 13.87 -0.52 30.69
N GLN A 33 13.25 -0.42 31.87
CA GLN A 33 11.80 -0.30 32.01
C GLN A 33 11.27 1.05 31.51
N GLU A 34 12.00 2.15 31.73
CA GLU A 34 11.62 3.47 31.21
C GLU A 34 11.69 3.52 29.69
N LEU A 35 12.75 2.94 29.10
CA LEU A 35 12.91 2.83 27.65
C LEU A 35 11.84 1.94 27.00
N ARG A 36 11.30 0.98 27.76
CA ARG A 36 10.18 0.15 27.34
C ARG A 36 8.86 0.93 27.34
N ASP A 37 8.61 1.66 28.42
CA ASP A 37 7.34 2.36 28.63
C ASP A 37 7.26 3.66 27.80
N ASP A 38 8.39 4.32 27.55
CA ASP A 38 8.53 5.47 26.65
C ASP A 38 9.74 5.32 25.71
N PRO A 39 9.61 4.51 24.64
CA PRO A 39 10.71 4.28 23.71
C PRO A 39 11.05 5.52 22.88
N PRO A 40 12.30 5.60 22.37
CA PRO A 40 12.70 6.67 21.48
C PRO A 40 11.81 6.73 20.24
N ILE A 41 11.37 7.95 19.91
CA ILE A 41 10.51 8.20 18.75
C ILE A 41 11.32 8.01 17.46
N ILE A 42 10.77 7.22 16.55
CA ILE A 42 11.27 7.05 15.20
C ILE A 42 10.69 8.18 14.35
N VAL A 43 11.58 8.89 13.65
CA VAL A 43 11.21 9.94 12.71
C VAL A 43 11.40 9.40 11.30
N ILE A 44 10.33 9.44 10.49
CA ILE A 44 10.37 9.02 9.10
C ILE A 44 10.12 10.24 8.22
N GLU A 45 11.03 10.51 7.31
CA GLU A 45 10.93 11.61 6.36
C GLU A 45 10.91 11.08 4.94
N ILE A 46 10.01 11.63 4.13
CA ILE A 46 9.80 11.25 2.74
C ILE A 46 10.28 12.40 1.87
N TYR A 47 11.11 12.06 0.88
CA TYR A 47 11.68 13.01 -0.06
C TYR A 47 11.41 12.54 -1.50
N ASP A 48 11.13 13.49 -2.38
CA ASP A 48 11.10 13.29 -3.82
C ASP A 48 12.52 13.51 -4.36
N GLN A 49 13.08 12.48 -5.00
CA GLN A 49 14.45 12.50 -5.48
C GLN A 49 14.47 12.89 -6.95
N ASP A 50 14.68 14.17 -7.22
CA ASP A 50 14.87 14.66 -8.59
C ASP A 50 16.17 14.14 -9.20
N THR A 51 16.14 13.95 -10.53
CA THR A 51 17.32 13.54 -11.32
C THR A 51 18.44 14.58 -11.25
N VAL A 52 18.09 15.86 -11.07
CA VAL A 52 19.03 16.97 -10.94
C VAL A 52 18.50 17.93 -9.89
N GLY A 53 19.22 18.09 -8.78
CA GLY A 53 18.86 19.03 -7.73
C GLY A 53 18.92 18.43 -6.33
N LYS A 54 18.39 19.18 -5.37
CA LYS A 54 18.22 18.72 -3.99
C LYS A 54 16.89 17.98 -3.89
N ALA A 55 16.86 16.88 -3.15
CA ALA A 55 15.63 16.16 -2.88
C ALA A 55 14.59 17.05 -2.19
N ASP A 56 13.35 16.98 -2.65
CA ASP A 56 12.25 17.82 -2.19
C ASP A 56 11.51 17.15 -1.04
N PHE A 57 11.36 17.86 0.08
CA PHE A 57 10.66 17.31 1.25
C PHE A 57 9.16 17.16 0.96
N MET A 58 8.69 15.91 1.00
CA MET A 58 7.29 15.54 0.77
C MET A 58 6.49 15.46 2.06
N GLY A 59 7.12 15.07 3.17
CA GLY A 59 6.44 14.99 4.47
C GLY A 59 7.19 14.16 5.49
N ARG A 60 6.65 14.13 6.70
CA ARG A 60 7.20 13.39 7.84
C ARG A 60 6.10 12.71 8.63
N THR A 61 6.43 11.59 9.25
CA THR A 61 5.62 10.97 10.30
C THR A 61 6.50 10.52 11.47
N PHE A 62 5.85 10.17 12.58
CA PHE A 62 6.48 9.73 13.82
C PHE A 62 5.88 8.41 14.26
N ALA A 63 6.71 7.51 14.77
CA ALA A 63 6.28 6.22 15.27
C ALA A 63 6.96 5.89 16.59
N LYS A 64 6.29 5.11 17.45
CA LYS A 64 6.91 4.45 18.60
C LYS A 64 7.12 2.99 18.27
N PRO A 65 8.32 2.41 18.45
CA PRO A 65 8.54 1.00 18.21
C PRO A 65 7.88 0.15 19.29
N VAL A 66 7.50 -1.08 18.93
CA VAL A 66 7.17 -2.12 19.90
C VAL A 66 8.47 -2.62 20.53
N VAL A 67 8.63 -2.41 21.84
CA VAL A 67 9.84 -2.82 22.56
C VAL A 67 9.75 -4.27 23.00
N LYS A 68 10.79 -5.06 22.69
CA LYS A 68 11.00 -6.43 23.16
C LYS A 68 12.18 -6.44 24.13
N MET A 69 11.94 -6.83 25.38
CA MET A 69 13.03 -7.00 26.34
C MET A 69 13.74 -8.34 26.12
N SER A 70 14.98 -8.46 26.60
CA SER A 70 15.78 -9.67 26.37
C SER A 70 15.19 -10.91 27.07
N ASP A 71 14.49 -10.72 28.19
CA ASP A 71 13.82 -11.75 28.98
C ASP A 71 12.45 -12.19 28.42
N GLU A 72 11.96 -11.52 27.37
CA GLU A 72 10.67 -11.85 26.74
C GLU A 72 10.84 -12.81 25.56
N PRO A 73 9.88 -13.72 25.32
CA PRO A 73 9.87 -14.53 24.12
C PRO A 73 9.43 -13.71 22.90
N TYR A 74 10.06 -13.95 21.75
CA TYR A 74 9.62 -13.42 20.46
C TYR A 74 8.53 -14.32 19.88
N CYS A 75 7.28 -14.14 20.32
CA CYS A 75 6.16 -14.95 19.84
C CYS A 75 4.81 -14.19 19.88
N PRO A 76 3.76 -14.75 19.24
CA PRO A 76 2.43 -14.18 19.31
C PRO A 76 1.92 -14.06 20.75
N PRO A 77 1.10 -13.05 21.05
CA PRO A 77 0.46 -12.11 20.11
C PRO A 77 1.26 -10.82 19.84
N ARG A 78 2.37 -10.59 20.54
CA ARG A 78 3.12 -9.32 20.45
C ARG A 78 4.11 -9.26 19.30
N PHE A 79 4.71 -10.41 18.94
CA PHE A 79 5.74 -10.48 17.91
C PHE A 79 5.43 -11.53 16.83
N PRO A 80 5.81 -11.27 15.57
CA PRO A 80 6.35 -10.01 15.07
C PRO A 80 5.28 -8.88 15.10
N PRO A 81 5.68 -7.59 15.11
CA PRO A 81 4.73 -6.47 15.09
C PRO A 81 3.90 -6.49 13.80
N GLN A 82 2.65 -6.04 13.90
CA GLN A 82 1.77 -5.93 12.74
C GLN A 82 2.01 -4.62 11.97
N LEU A 83 1.70 -4.63 10.68
CA LEU A 83 1.71 -3.42 9.85
C LEU A 83 0.61 -2.46 10.28
N GLU A 84 0.98 -1.19 10.43
CA GLU A 84 0.08 -0.09 10.80
C GLU A 84 0.26 1.11 9.87
N TYR A 85 -0.83 1.87 9.68
CA TYR A 85 -0.80 3.11 8.90
C TYR A 85 -0.40 4.30 9.77
N PHE A 86 0.62 5.01 9.32
CA PHE A 86 1.12 6.25 9.93
C PHE A 86 0.81 7.42 9.00
N GLN A 87 0.01 8.39 9.47
CA GLN A 87 -0.30 9.59 8.70
C GLN A 87 0.97 10.42 8.49
N ILE A 88 1.26 10.76 7.24
CA ILE A 88 2.33 11.66 6.85
C ILE A 88 1.79 13.09 6.80
N TYR A 89 2.54 14.02 7.36
CA TYR A 89 2.22 15.44 7.37
C TYR A 89 3.28 16.27 6.64
N ARG A 90 2.83 17.30 5.92
CA ARG A 90 3.67 18.34 5.32
C ARG A 90 3.17 19.70 5.82
N GLY A 91 3.88 20.27 6.79
CA GLY A 91 3.36 21.43 7.52
C GLY A 91 2.07 21.06 8.26
N ASN A 92 0.99 21.81 8.01
CA ASN A 92 -0.30 21.58 8.66
C ASN A 92 -1.27 20.71 7.83
N SER A 93 -0.81 20.19 6.69
CA SER A 93 -1.62 19.38 5.79
C SER A 93 -1.19 17.92 5.81
N THR A 94 -2.16 17.02 5.64
CA THR A 94 -1.88 15.61 5.37
C THR A 94 -1.27 15.45 3.98
N ALA A 95 -0.24 14.61 3.86
CA ALA A 95 0.53 14.41 2.63
C ALA A 95 0.51 12.97 2.11
N GLY A 96 -0.08 12.04 2.86
CA GLY A 96 -0.18 10.62 2.51
C GLY A 96 -0.13 9.74 3.76
N ASP A 97 -0.10 8.42 3.57
CA ASP A 97 0.00 7.45 4.65
C ASP A 97 1.16 6.48 4.39
N LEU A 98 1.87 6.09 5.45
CA LEU A 98 2.93 5.10 5.42
C LEU A 98 2.44 3.81 6.07
N LEU A 99 2.55 2.67 5.39
CA LEU A 99 2.31 1.36 5.98
C LEU A 99 3.64 0.76 6.45
N ALA A 100 3.83 0.60 7.76
CA ALA A 100 5.09 0.12 8.33
C ALA A 100 4.87 -0.62 9.65
N ALA A 101 5.91 -1.32 10.11
CA ALA A 101 5.99 -1.90 11.45
C ALA A 101 7.36 -1.55 12.04
N PHE A 102 7.41 -1.29 13.34
CA PHE A 102 8.63 -0.88 14.03
C PHE A 102 8.80 -1.68 15.32
N GLU A 103 9.97 -2.26 15.52
CA GLU A 103 10.34 -2.93 16.77
C GLU A 103 11.72 -2.50 17.25
N LEU A 104 11.90 -2.53 18.57
CA LEU A 104 13.16 -2.27 19.25
C LEU A 104 13.46 -3.48 20.12
N LEU A 105 14.53 -4.20 19.79
CA LEU A 105 14.88 -5.46 20.44
C LEU A 105 16.09 -5.24 21.36
N GLN A 106 15.91 -5.48 22.66
CA GLN A 106 17.03 -5.49 23.60
C GLN A 106 17.89 -6.75 23.36
N ILE A 107 19.19 -6.54 23.14
CA ILE A 107 20.15 -7.64 22.98
C ILE A 107 20.47 -8.21 24.36
N GLY A 108 20.17 -9.49 24.56
CA GLY A 108 20.49 -10.20 25.79
C GLY A 108 21.93 -10.73 25.84
N PRO A 109 22.28 -11.49 26.88
CA PRO A 109 23.62 -12.03 27.10
C PRO A 109 24.11 -12.95 25.96
N GLY A 110 23.20 -13.65 25.28
CA GLY A 110 23.51 -14.47 24.09
C GLY A 110 23.77 -13.65 22.82
N GLY A 111 23.76 -12.32 22.91
CA GLY A 111 24.06 -11.43 21.80
C GLY A 111 23.06 -11.54 20.65
N LYS A 112 23.54 -11.36 19.43
CA LYS A 112 22.70 -11.41 18.21
C LYS A 112 22.05 -12.78 17.95
N SER A 113 22.51 -13.85 18.59
CA SER A 113 21.94 -15.19 18.42
C SER A 113 20.53 -15.35 19.02
N GLU A 114 20.14 -14.47 19.93
CA GLU A 114 18.79 -14.44 20.54
C GLU A 114 17.77 -13.60 19.75
N LEU A 115 18.24 -12.90 18.71
CA LEU A 115 17.38 -12.09 17.85
C LEU A 115 16.67 -12.98 16.81
N PRO A 116 15.47 -12.57 16.35
CA PRO A 116 14.79 -13.30 15.27
C PRO A 116 15.70 -13.39 14.03
N PRO A 117 15.72 -14.53 13.34
CA PRO A 117 16.51 -14.68 12.13
C PRO A 117 16.01 -13.70 11.07
N ILE A 118 16.95 -13.02 10.42
CA ILE A 118 16.68 -12.15 9.28
C ILE A 118 17.08 -12.91 8.02
N ASP A 119 16.19 -12.92 7.04
CA ASP A 119 16.49 -13.50 5.73
C ASP A 119 17.65 -12.75 5.08
N GLY A 120 18.50 -13.48 4.34
CA GLY A 120 19.61 -12.88 3.62
C GLY A 120 19.13 -11.84 2.59
N PRO A 121 20.02 -10.92 2.16
CA PRO A 121 19.66 -9.91 1.17
C PRO A 121 19.19 -10.55 -0.14
N THR A 122 18.08 -10.05 -0.68
CA THR A 122 17.42 -10.58 -1.88
C THR A 122 17.97 -10.00 -3.18
N ASP A 123 18.66 -8.86 -3.12
CA ASP A 123 19.31 -8.22 -4.26
C ASP A 123 20.76 -7.86 -3.86
N THR A 124 21.72 -8.23 -4.71
CA THR A 124 23.14 -7.88 -4.55
C THR A 124 23.61 -6.86 -5.58
N GLU A 125 22.87 -6.62 -6.67
CA GLU A 125 23.24 -5.67 -7.72
C GLU A 125 22.99 -4.22 -7.29
N ARG A 126 21.98 -4.00 -6.43
CA ARG A 126 21.60 -2.66 -5.94
C ARG A 126 22.02 -2.38 -4.49
N GLY A 127 22.92 -3.23 -3.94
CA GLY A 127 23.28 -3.28 -2.52
C GLY A 127 22.37 -4.23 -1.73
N PRO A 128 22.76 -4.65 -0.50
CA PRO A 128 22.04 -5.68 0.24
C PRO A 128 20.67 -5.17 0.72
N ILE A 129 19.63 -5.41 -0.08
CA ILE A 129 18.24 -5.14 0.29
C ILE A 129 17.73 -6.32 1.10
N LEU A 130 17.36 -6.08 2.36
CA LEU A 130 16.75 -7.08 3.21
C LEU A 130 15.23 -7.08 2.98
N PRO A 131 14.61 -8.23 2.68
CA PRO A 131 13.16 -8.31 2.52
C PRO A 131 12.44 -8.12 3.87
N VAL A 132 11.19 -7.64 3.84
CA VAL A 132 10.32 -7.69 5.03
C VAL A 132 10.14 -9.15 5.48
N PRO A 133 10.32 -9.49 6.77
CA PRO A 133 10.12 -10.86 7.26
C PRO A 133 8.72 -11.41 6.99
N LEU A 134 8.62 -12.71 6.66
CA LEU A 134 7.36 -13.36 6.29
C LEU A 134 6.23 -13.19 7.31
N GLY A 135 6.55 -13.14 8.61
CA GLY A 135 5.56 -12.97 9.67
C GLY A 135 4.93 -11.57 9.75
N ILE A 136 5.56 -10.56 9.12
CA ILE A 136 5.05 -9.18 9.04
C ILE A 136 4.31 -8.95 7.72
N ARG A 137 4.69 -9.67 6.66
CA ARG A 137 4.07 -9.54 5.34
C ARG A 137 2.57 -9.84 5.42
N PRO A 138 1.72 -9.05 4.73
CA PRO A 138 0.31 -9.34 4.66
C PRO A 138 0.08 -10.67 3.92
N VAL A 139 -0.74 -11.53 4.50
CA VAL A 139 -1.27 -12.70 3.79
C VAL A 139 -2.17 -12.20 2.67
N LEU A 140 -1.96 -12.66 1.44
CA LEU A 140 -2.72 -12.22 0.29
C LEU A 140 -3.84 -13.20 -0.06
N SER A 141 -4.98 -12.64 -0.42
CA SER A 141 -6.15 -13.36 -0.92
C SER A 141 -6.55 -12.81 -2.28
N ARG A 142 -7.22 -13.65 -3.06
CA ARG A 142 -7.61 -13.33 -4.44
C ARG A 142 -8.93 -12.56 -4.47
N TYR A 143 -8.89 -11.29 -4.84
CA TYR A 143 -10.05 -10.44 -5.02
C TYR A 143 -10.37 -10.19 -6.50
N ARG A 144 -11.64 -9.88 -6.79
CA ARG A 144 -12.09 -9.35 -8.08
C ARG A 144 -12.62 -7.95 -7.82
N VAL A 145 -11.98 -6.95 -8.41
CA VAL A 145 -12.40 -5.54 -8.30
C VAL A 145 -13.27 -5.18 -9.49
N GLU A 146 -14.47 -4.67 -9.23
CA GLU A 146 -15.41 -4.20 -10.25
C GLU A 146 -15.72 -2.73 -10.01
N VAL A 147 -15.50 -1.90 -11.03
CA VAL A 147 -15.84 -0.47 -11.01
C VAL A 147 -17.01 -0.27 -11.96
N THR A 148 -18.13 0.25 -11.47
CA THR A 148 -19.32 0.53 -12.27
C THR A 148 -19.58 2.04 -12.32
N ALA A 149 -19.65 2.59 -13.53
CA ALA A 149 -20.12 3.98 -13.72
C ALA A 149 -21.65 4.01 -13.81
N PRO A 150 -22.31 5.09 -13.33
CA PRO A 150 -23.74 5.25 -13.49
C PRO A 150 -24.14 5.32 -14.96
N GLU A 151 -25.27 4.69 -15.31
CA GLU A 151 -25.77 4.52 -16.68
C GLU A 151 -26.16 5.84 -17.39
N HIS A 152 -26.19 6.96 -16.67
CA HIS A 152 -26.60 8.28 -17.19
C HIS A 152 -25.52 9.37 -17.05
N PRO A 153 -24.60 9.51 -18.02
CA PRO A 153 -23.73 10.68 -18.12
C PRO A 153 -24.35 11.73 -19.06
N THR A 154 -25.62 12.11 -18.88
CA THR A 154 -26.25 13.13 -19.73
C THR A 154 -26.78 14.37 -19.01
N SER A 155 -26.76 14.45 -17.67
CA SER A 155 -27.24 15.65 -16.96
C SER A 155 -26.15 16.54 -16.36
N VAL A 156 -24.88 16.12 -16.32
CA VAL A 156 -23.80 16.90 -15.66
C VAL A 156 -22.76 17.48 -16.63
N TRP A 157 -22.77 17.09 -17.90
CA TRP A 157 -21.83 17.61 -18.90
C TRP A 157 -22.57 18.39 -19.97
N GLY A 158 -22.89 19.65 -19.69
CA GLY A 158 -23.41 20.60 -20.68
C GLY A 158 -22.37 20.94 -21.76
N ILE A 159 -22.03 20.00 -22.62
CA ILE A 159 -21.02 20.20 -23.68
C ILE A 159 -21.54 19.63 -25.02
N PRO A 160 -21.96 20.50 -25.97
CA PRO A 160 -22.31 20.09 -27.32
C PRO A 160 -21.06 19.95 -28.20
N GLY A 161 -21.05 18.95 -29.10
CA GLY A 161 -20.18 18.96 -30.29
C GLY A 161 -19.23 17.76 -30.46
N GLY A 162 -19.26 17.18 -31.66
CA GLY A 162 -18.64 15.90 -32.06
C GLY A 162 -17.12 15.79 -31.94
N GLY A 163 -16.66 14.52 -31.87
CA GLY A 163 -15.27 14.14 -32.19
C GLY A 163 -14.37 13.66 -31.05
N ARG A 164 -14.89 13.29 -29.87
CA ARG A 164 -14.06 12.80 -28.75
C ARG A 164 -14.22 11.29 -28.56
N ALA A 165 -13.09 10.60 -28.38
CA ALA A 165 -13.09 9.21 -27.98
C ALA A 165 -13.60 9.11 -26.53
N PRO A 166 -14.25 8.00 -26.17
CA PRO A 166 -14.85 7.85 -24.85
C PRO A 166 -13.79 7.92 -23.74
N PRO A 167 -14.16 8.41 -22.54
CA PRO A 167 -13.20 8.62 -21.46
C PRO A 167 -12.56 7.29 -21.02
N ARG A 168 -11.27 7.31 -20.71
CA ARG A 168 -10.56 6.16 -20.15
C ARG A 168 -10.42 6.31 -18.65
N VAL A 169 -10.77 5.28 -17.90
CA VAL A 169 -10.41 5.15 -16.50
C VAL A 169 -9.05 4.47 -16.44
N LEU A 170 -8.00 5.21 -16.05
CA LEU A 170 -6.73 4.63 -15.65
C LEU A 170 -6.75 4.43 -14.14
N GLU A 171 -6.46 3.21 -13.72
CA GLU A 171 -6.16 2.87 -12.34
C GLU A 171 -4.65 2.81 -12.18
N GLY A 172 -4.12 3.57 -11.22
CA GLY A 172 -2.68 3.63 -10.97
C GLY A 172 -2.31 2.79 -9.76
N GLN A 173 -1.65 1.66 -9.98
CA GLN A 173 -0.75 1.07 -9.00
C GLN A 173 0.46 0.43 -9.68
N GLU A 174 1.44 1.26 -10.03
CA GLU A 174 2.74 0.77 -10.48
C GLU A 174 3.58 0.40 -9.24
N GLY A 175 3.48 -0.87 -8.84
CA GLY A 175 4.46 -1.52 -7.98
C GLY A 175 5.40 -2.33 -8.88
N SER A 176 6.50 -1.72 -9.32
CA SER A 176 7.61 -2.45 -9.93
C SER A 176 8.63 -2.77 -8.83
N GLY A 177 8.71 -4.05 -8.45
CA GLY A 177 9.63 -4.54 -7.44
C GLY A 177 9.32 -5.99 -7.11
N CYS A 178 10.17 -6.90 -7.56
CA CYS A 178 10.03 -8.34 -7.44
C CYS A 178 9.70 -8.80 -6.00
N GLY A 179 8.59 -9.51 -5.81
CA GLY A 179 8.24 -10.15 -4.53
C GLY A 179 6.77 -10.46 -4.29
N GLY A 180 5.87 -9.83 -5.04
CA GLY A 180 4.42 -10.07 -5.00
C GLY A 180 3.67 -8.87 -5.57
N HIS A 181 2.72 -9.09 -6.47
CA HIS A 181 1.91 -8.01 -7.05
C HIS A 181 0.85 -7.52 -6.05
N THR A 182 1.28 -6.87 -4.97
CA THR A 182 0.38 -6.15 -4.06
C THR A 182 -0.05 -4.83 -4.70
N GLY A 183 -0.97 -4.91 -5.65
CA GLY A 183 -1.60 -3.69 -6.12
C GLY A 183 -2.61 -3.81 -7.25
N ILE A 184 -3.76 -3.14 -7.10
CA ILE A 184 -4.84 -3.12 -8.07
C ILE A 184 -4.40 -2.35 -9.31
N GLN A 185 -4.23 -3.09 -10.41
CA GLN A 185 -3.87 -2.52 -11.70
C GLN A 185 -5.02 -2.71 -12.69
N GLY A 186 -5.35 -1.64 -13.40
CA GLY A 186 -6.00 -1.79 -14.69
C GLY A 186 -6.46 -0.53 -15.38
N VAL A 187 -6.73 -0.69 -16.67
CA VAL A 187 -7.14 0.40 -17.55
C VAL A 187 -8.44 -0.02 -18.22
N ALA A 188 -9.52 0.71 -17.94
CA ALA A 188 -10.82 0.48 -18.56
C ALA A 188 -11.15 1.66 -19.47
N SER A 189 -11.45 1.40 -20.74
CA SER A 189 -11.99 2.43 -21.64
C SER A 189 -13.51 2.39 -21.56
N LEU A 190 -14.19 3.51 -21.30
CA LEU A 190 -15.61 3.59 -21.69
C LEU A 190 -15.67 3.38 -23.20
N LYS A 191 -16.68 2.68 -23.72
CA LYS A 191 -17.05 2.76 -25.14
C LYS A 191 -18.55 3.03 -25.20
N LYS A 192 -18.98 3.95 -26.07
CA LYS A 192 -20.40 4.02 -26.44
C LYS A 192 -20.68 2.84 -27.39
N PRO A 193 -21.53 1.86 -27.05
CA PRO A 193 -22.07 0.98 -28.08
C PRO A 193 -23.10 1.78 -28.87
N GLY A 194 -23.14 1.59 -30.19
CA GLY A 194 -24.22 2.13 -31.01
C GLY A 194 -25.57 1.54 -30.60
N ASN A 195 -26.60 2.39 -30.55
CA ASN A 195 -28.04 2.10 -30.40
C ASN A 195 -28.54 1.26 -29.22
N GLY A 196 -27.76 1.18 -28.15
CA GLY A 196 -28.22 0.70 -26.84
C GLY A 196 -27.12 0.91 -25.82
N ILE A 197 -27.41 1.60 -24.71
CA ILE A 197 -26.45 1.82 -23.64
C ILE A 197 -26.37 0.50 -22.85
N THR A 198 -25.62 -0.46 -23.36
CA THR A 198 -25.14 -1.58 -22.54
C THR A 198 -23.77 -1.16 -22.00
N PRO A 199 -23.58 -1.04 -20.68
CA PRO A 199 -22.26 -0.86 -20.10
C PRO A 199 -21.44 -2.13 -20.36
N CYS A 200 -20.75 -2.19 -21.50
CA CYS A 200 -19.73 -3.21 -21.74
C CYS A 200 -18.47 -2.81 -20.98
N TRP A 201 -18.50 -2.97 -19.65
CA TRP A 201 -17.29 -3.04 -18.85
C TRP A 201 -16.74 -4.45 -19.05
N PRO A 202 -15.61 -4.68 -19.75
CA PRO A 202 -14.85 -5.86 -19.42
C PRO A 202 -14.47 -5.71 -17.94
N PRO A 203 -14.85 -6.63 -17.04
CA PRO A 203 -14.31 -6.63 -15.69
C PRO A 203 -12.80 -6.49 -15.79
N LEU A 204 -12.21 -5.65 -14.94
CA LEU A 204 -10.75 -5.55 -14.79
C LEU A 204 -10.22 -6.98 -14.77
N ARG A 205 -9.58 -7.40 -15.87
CA ARG A 205 -9.22 -8.81 -16.09
C ARG A 205 -7.99 -9.07 -15.25
N GLY A 206 -8.23 -9.42 -13.99
CA GLY A 206 -7.18 -9.77 -13.07
C GLY A 206 -7.78 -10.22 -11.76
N PRO A 207 -7.58 -11.47 -11.31
CA PRO A 207 -7.46 -11.68 -9.88
C PRO A 207 -6.42 -10.73 -9.30
N GLN A 208 -6.81 -9.91 -8.33
CA GLN A 208 -5.86 -9.08 -7.61
C GLN A 208 -5.56 -9.73 -6.27
N ASP A 209 -4.28 -9.95 -6.00
CA ASP A 209 -3.82 -10.36 -4.68
C ASP A 209 -3.83 -9.14 -3.78
N LEU A 210 -4.80 -9.10 -2.84
CA LEU A 210 -4.92 -8.06 -1.81
C LEU A 210 -4.78 -8.69 -0.43
N PRO A 211 -4.32 -7.93 0.57
CA PRO A 211 -4.24 -8.43 1.93
C PRO A 211 -5.57 -9.03 2.42
N GLU A 212 -5.55 -10.18 3.08
CA GLU A 212 -6.72 -10.75 3.75
C GLU A 212 -7.26 -9.80 4.82
N ASN A 213 -6.35 -9.12 5.49
CA ASN A 213 -6.71 -8.04 6.39
C ASN A 213 -7.13 -6.81 5.58
N GLU A 214 -8.44 -6.56 5.51
CA GLU A 214 -9.04 -5.42 4.82
C GLU A 214 -8.56 -4.06 5.36
N LEU A 215 -7.95 -4.02 6.54
CA LEU A 215 -7.28 -2.82 7.06
C LEU A 215 -6.13 -2.40 6.16
N LEU A 216 -5.41 -3.36 5.59
CA LEU A 216 -4.18 -3.19 4.82
C LEU A 216 -4.45 -3.04 3.31
N HIS A 217 -5.71 -2.98 2.90
CA HIS A 217 -6.04 -2.77 1.50
C HIS A 217 -5.49 -1.42 1.01
N PRO A 218 -4.73 -1.40 -0.11
CA PRO A 218 -4.24 -0.16 -0.67
C PRO A 218 -5.40 0.75 -1.12
N PRO A 219 -5.20 2.08 -1.14
CA PRO A 219 -6.18 3.00 -1.70
C PRO A 219 -6.34 2.78 -3.21
N LEU A 220 -7.54 3.02 -3.71
CA LEU A 220 -7.89 2.87 -5.12
C LEU A 220 -7.93 4.25 -5.81
N ASN A 221 -7.02 4.50 -6.74
CA ASN A 221 -6.94 5.74 -7.51
C ASN A 221 -7.65 5.61 -8.87
N ILE A 222 -8.77 6.32 -9.02
CA ILE A 222 -9.58 6.34 -10.24
C ILE A 222 -9.29 7.63 -11.02
N ARG A 223 -8.63 7.52 -12.18
CA ARG A 223 -8.31 8.67 -13.05
C ARG A 223 -9.13 8.62 -14.33
N VAL A 224 -9.84 9.69 -14.67
CA VAL A 224 -10.62 9.82 -15.89
C VAL A 224 -9.83 10.64 -16.91
N LEU A 225 -9.56 10.06 -18.08
CA LEU A 225 -8.85 10.71 -19.18
C LEU A 225 -9.78 10.99 -20.37
N ASP A 226 -9.70 12.18 -20.96
CA ASP A 226 -10.24 12.53 -22.27
C ASP A 226 -9.25 12.05 -23.33
N CYS A 227 -9.72 11.15 -24.20
CA CYS A 227 -8.95 10.67 -25.34
C CYS A 227 -9.36 11.48 -26.56
N ARG A 228 -8.47 12.35 -27.03
CA ARG A 228 -8.71 13.11 -28.25
C ARG A 228 -8.10 12.39 -29.45
N ALA A 229 -8.56 12.73 -30.66
CA ALA A 229 -7.89 12.31 -31.88
C ALA A 229 -6.39 12.64 -31.79
N PHE A 230 -5.54 11.85 -32.46
CA PHE A 230 -4.07 11.96 -32.43
C PHE A 230 -3.37 11.48 -31.14
N GLY A 231 -3.99 10.57 -30.38
CA GLY A 231 -3.31 9.86 -29.28
C GLY A 231 -2.99 10.73 -28.05
N ARG A 232 -3.59 11.92 -27.95
CA ARG A 232 -3.44 12.80 -26.79
C ARG A 232 -4.40 12.38 -25.69
N TYR A 233 -3.84 12.20 -24.50
CA TYR A 233 -4.57 11.91 -23.27
C TYR A 233 -4.55 13.14 -22.37
N THR A 234 -5.71 13.57 -21.89
CA THR A 234 -5.81 14.67 -20.91
C THR A 234 -6.56 14.19 -19.69
N LEU A 235 -5.98 14.31 -18.49
CA LEU A 235 -6.67 14.02 -17.24
C LEU A 235 -7.82 15.02 -17.04
N VAL A 236 -9.05 14.49 -17.01
CA VAL A 236 -10.29 15.25 -16.81
C VAL A 236 -10.65 15.32 -15.33
N GLY A 237 -10.34 14.27 -14.59
CA GLY A 237 -10.60 14.20 -13.16
C GLY A 237 -9.91 13.00 -12.53
N SER A 238 -9.65 13.10 -11.23
CA SER A 238 -9.08 12.02 -10.43
C SER A 238 -9.84 11.94 -9.12
N HIS A 239 -10.09 10.72 -8.66
CA HIS A 239 -10.67 10.46 -7.35
C HIS A 239 -9.94 9.32 -6.68
N ALA A 240 -9.62 9.48 -5.40
CA ALA A 240 -8.95 8.46 -4.60
C ALA A 240 -9.94 7.90 -3.58
N VAL A 241 -10.17 6.60 -3.61
CA VAL A 241 -10.92 5.85 -2.59
C VAL A 241 -9.91 5.36 -1.56
N SER A 242 -9.86 6.01 -0.40
CA SER A 242 -8.88 5.70 0.65
C SER A 242 -9.09 4.34 1.32
N SER A 243 -10.30 3.79 1.30
CA SER A 243 -10.60 2.51 1.91
C SER A 243 -11.63 1.71 1.11
N LEU A 244 -11.27 0.47 0.77
CA LEU A 244 -12.14 -0.44 0.03
C LEU A 244 -13.16 -1.17 0.91
N ARG A 245 -13.07 -1.08 2.23
CA ARG A 245 -13.88 -1.90 3.15
C ARG A 245 -15.38 -1.77 2.95
N LYS A 246 -15.84 -0.57 2.60
CA LYS A 246 -17.26 -0.29 2.35
C LYS A 246 -17.78 -0.96 1.07
N PHE A 247 -16.90 -1.45 0.22
CA PHE A 247 -17.21 -2.03 -1.09
C PHE A 247 -16.94 -3.54 -1.14
N ILE A 248 -16.58 -4.17 -0.02
CA ILE A 248 -16.31 -5.61 0.03
C ILE A 248 -17.62 -6.38 0.07
N HIS A 249 -17.84 -7.18 -0.97
CA HIS A 249 -18.93 -8.14 -1.04
C HIS A 249 -18.39 -9.56 -0.90
N ARG A 250 -18.88 -10.29 0.10
CA ARG A 250 -18.63 -11.73 0.24
C ARG A 250 -19.86 -12.49 -0.25
N PRO A 251 -19.75 -13.28 -1.33
CA PRO A 251 -20.87 -14.11 -1.75
C PRO A 251 -21.22 -15.09 -0.62
N PRO A 252 -22.51 -15.36 -0.35
CA PRO A 252 -22.89 -16.38 0.62
C PRO A 252 -22.30 -17.72 0.18
N GLY A 253 -21.55 -18.36 1.08
CA GLY A 253 -20.88 -19.62 0.76
C GLY A 253 -21.88 -20.70 0.35
N LYS A 254 -21.50 -21.57 -0.60
CA LYS A 254 -22.20 -22.83 -0.92
C LYS A 254 -22.09 -23.83 0.25
N LYS A 255 -22.53 -23.46 1.44
CA LYS A 255 -22.74 -24.32 2.63
C LYS A 255 -23.92 -23.83 3.48
N SER A 256 -24.97 -23.31 2.85
CA SER A 256 -26.26 -22.98 3.49
C SER A 256 -27.46 -23.57 2.74
N GLN A 257 -27.31 -24.78 2.19
CA GLN A 257 -28.40 -25.56 1.57
C GLN A 257 -28.31 -27.04 1.99
N LEU A 258 -28.13 -27.30 3.29
CA LEU A 258 -28.14 -28.68 3.84
C LEU A 258 -28.92 -28.85 5.15
N TRP A 259 -29.69 -27.84 5.59
CA TRP A 259 -30.54 -27.96 6.79
C TRP A 259 -32.03 -27.65 6.60
N ASN A 260 -32.54 -27.52 5.38
CA ASN A 260 -33.98 -27.31 5.14
C ASN A 260 -34.64 -28.48 4.38
N MET A 261 -34.31 -29.74 4.71
CA MET A 261 -35.11 -30.92 4.32
C MET A 261 -35.15 -31.99 5.43
N ALA A 262 -35.38 -31.56 6.67
CA ALA A 262 -35.86 -32.45 7.73
C ALA A 262 -36.83 -31.64 8.61
N GLY A 263 -38.11 -31.71 8.23
CA GLY A 263 -39.25 -31.14 8.91
C GLY A 263 -40.51 -31.66 8.26
#